data_AF-A0A954MTH0-F1
#
_entry.id   AF-A0A954MTH0-F1
#
_cell.length_a   1.000
_cell.length_b   1.000
_cell.length_c   1.000
_cell.angle_alpha   90.00
_cell.angle_beta   90.00
_cell.angle_gamma   90.00
#
_symmetry.space_group_name_H-M   'P 1'
#
loop_
_entity.id
_entity.type
_entity.pdbx_description
1 polymer ?
#
loop_
_entity_poly.entity_id
_entity_poly.type
_entity_poly.pdbx_seq_one_letter_code
_entity_poly.pdbx_strand_id
1 'polypeptide(L)'
;QISEEVQRIQRSEMGPMLLQMAQQAYDLAFEHEQRLKEDFERAKEEALESNKQVAMVADLERKVEDQRSELRAYDDTIKEINLDQKDGNIRASITSDPQLPLKPVWPKLSTVGLAAIFLGLCLGIGVVYVMDTLDDRFRSPEELKQEAGVPVLAMIREMKPIPGHGAATLMVHVKPASVESEAFRTLRTALSFSEGDSRRIVISSSEPGDGKTTCTANLATAYAQAGKRTLLIDADMRRPGSTNLFQLRDKPGLSSLLASSGNIGQLATRHLQDVGIPNLDFIPCGPRPSNSSELLASTQFEQLLNWADTEYDQILIDAPPTLAVTDATIIGRLVDGVMLVVRVDKNKRRVVKRAVESFVNLGIHVFGVVINHLDVENSEYGYGYGYGYGYGYGYGNDEGDGGHETHRHVITPTRRPQQRREEADYEPPQSIRIPRRETTAPSAAAPVPQAPRREQVASRQPQRAQPGLTPPPPAPTIPIESSNSSTGFRTESERRLRALRERAAAQAARNQQEGRRSA
;
A
#
# COMPACT_ATOMS: atom_id res chain seq x y z
N GLN A 1 51.47 43.48 -72.16
CA GLN A 1 50.79 44.77 -72.33
C GLN A 1 49.44 44.81 -71.60
N ILE A 2 48.45 43.96 -71.89
CA ILE A 2 47.16 43.97 -71.14
C ILE A 2 47.34 43.62 -69.64
N SER A 3 48.25 42.71 -69.27
CA SER A 3 48.51 42.39 -67.86
C SER A 3 49.27 43.48 -67.09
N GLU A 4 50.01 44.36 -67.79
CA GLU A 4 50.71 45.50 -67.18
C GLU A 4 49.78 46.70 -67.00
N GLU A 5 48.81 46.91 -67.91
CA GLU A 5 47.76 47.92 -67.75
C GLU A 5 46.82 47.59 -66.58
N VAL A 6 46.46 46.31 -66.40
CA VAL A 6 45.65 45.85 -65.26
C VAL A 6 46.38 46.04 -63.92
N GLN A 7 47.70 45.83 -63.86
CA GLN A 7 48.49 46.12 -62.66
C GLN A 7 48.67 47.62 -62.39
N ARG A 8 48.64 48.47 -63.43
CA ARG A 8 48.68 49.93 -63.28
C ARG A 8 47.37 50.50 -62.71
N ILE A 9 46.24 49.91 -63.08
CA ILE A 9 44.91 50.25 -62.53
C ILE A 9 44.73 49.72 -61.10
N GLN A 10 45.38 48.60 -60.75
CA GLN A 10 45.38 48.05 -59.39
C GLN A 10 46.22 48.87 -58.38
N ARG A 11 47.22 49.62 -58.85
CA ARG A 11 48.06 50.51 -58.02
C ARG A 11 47.67 51.99 -58.09
N SER A 12 46.74 52.37 -58.94
CA SER A 12 46.14 53.71 -58.93
C SER A 12 44.91 53.73 -58.03
N GLU A 13 44.60 54.89 -57.45
CA GLU A 13 43.50 55.10 -56.49
C GLU A 13 42.10 54.65 -56.99
N MET A 14 41.98 54.27 -58.27
CA MET A 14 40.74 53.81 -58.90
C MET A 14 40.36 52.34 -58.61
N GLY A 15 41.31 51.44 -58.37
CA GLY A 15 41.02 50.02 -58.08
C GLY A 15 40.17 49.79 -56.81
N PRO A 16 40.60 50.28 -55.63
CA PRO A 16 39.81 50.16 -54.40
C PRO A 16 38.51 50.97 -54.47
N MET A 17 38.50 52.11 -55.18
CA MET A 17 37.29 52.91 -55.39
C MET A 17 36.23 52.17 -56.21
N LEU A 18 36.60 51.49 -57.29
CA LEU A 18 35.67 50.67 -58.08
C LEU A 18 35.13 49.45 -57.30
N LEU A 19 35.97 48.82 -56.47
CA LEU A 19 35.53 47.73 -55.61
C LEU A 19 34.56 48.22 -54.53
N GLN A 20 34.83 49.38 -53.93
CA GLN A 20 33.96 50.01 -52.95
C GLN A 20 32.64 50.48 -53.57
N MET A 21 32.66 51.01 -54.80
CA MET A 21 31.44 51.34 -55.55
C MET A 21 30.63 50.09 -55.91
N ALA A 22 31.28 48.99 -56.29
CA ALA A 22 30.62 47.72 -56.56
C ALA A 22 30.01 47.11 -55.29
N GLN A 23 30.70 47.20 -54.15
CA GLN A 23 30.18 46.79 -52.85
C GLN A 23 29.01 47.67 -52.41
N GLN A 24 29.11 49.01 -52.52
CA GLN A 24 27.99 49.90 -52.24
C GLN A 24 26.79 49.64 -53.15
N ALA A 25 27.00 49.40 -54.44
CA ALA A 25 25.92 49.09 -55.37
C ALA A 25 25.27 47.73 -55.05
N TYR A 26 26.08 46.75 -54.63
CA TYR A 26 25.57 45.45 -54.16
C TYR A 26 24.78 45.59 -52.87
N ASP A 27 25.30 46.30 -51.87
CA ASP A 27 24.63 46.52 -50.58
C ASP A 27 23.32 47.28 -50.77
N LEU A 28 23.32 48.29 -51.64
CA LEU A 28 22.11 49.06 -51.98
C LEU A 28 21.08 48.20 -52.74
N ALA A 29 21.53 47.35 -53.67
CA ALA A 29 20.65 46.41 -54.36
C ALA A 29 20.09 45.35 -53.40
N PHE A 30 20.90 44.87 -52.46
CA PHE A 30 20.49 43.90 -51.45
C PHE A 30 19.49 44.50 -50.46
N GLU A 31 19.74 45.73 -49.97
CA GLU A 31 18.76 46.46 -49.15
C GLU A 31 17.45 46.70 -49.90
N HIS A 32 17.53 47.05 -51.19
CA HIS A 32 16.34 47.25 -52.02
C HIS A 32 15.56 45.95 -52.23
N GLU A 33 16.23 44.81 -52.43
CA GLU A 33 15.60 43.49 -52.51
C GLU A 33 14.92 43.13 -51.18
N GLN A 34 15.58 43.35 -50.04
CA GLN A 34 15.00 43.09 -48.72
C GLN A 34 13.75 43.95 -48.48
N ARG A 35 13.80 45.25 -48.79
CA ARG A 35 12.63 46.14 -48.68
C ARG A 35 11.49 45.70 -49.58
N LEU A 36 11.77 45.34 -50.84
CA LEU A 36 10.74 44.82 -51.74
C LEU A 36 10.09 43.56 -51.18
N LYS A 37 10.89 42.68 -50.56
CA LYS A 37 10.40 41.44 -49.96
C LYS A 37 9.52 41.71 -48.74
N GLU A 38 9.91 42.67 -47.90
CA GLU A 38 9.11 43.12 -46.76
C GLU A 38 7.79 43.76 -47.21
N ASP A 39 7.83 44.64 -48.21
CA ASP A 39 6.62 45.27 -48.75
C ASP A 39 5.71 44.26 -49.46
N PHE A 40 6.28 43.26 -50.13
CA PHE A 40 5.51 42.16 -50.72
C PHE A 40 4.81 41.31 -49.66
N GLU A 41 5.51 40.91 -48.59
CA GLU A 41 4.88 40.15 -47.51
C GLU A 41 3.81 40.99 -46.78
N ARG A 42 4.05 42.29 -46.57
CA ARG A 42 3.03 43.20 -46.00
C ARG A 42 1.78 43.29 -46.88
N ALA A 43 1.96 43.53 -48.19
CA ALA A 43 0.84 43.60 -49.14
C ALA A 43 0.07 42.27 -49.24
N LYS A 44 0.78 41.14 -49.14
CA LYS A 44 0.19 39.81 -49.12
C LYS A 44 -0.60 39.55 -47.84
N GLU A 45 -0.10 39.96 -46.68
CA GLU A 45 -0.84 39.86 -45.42
C GLU A 45 -2.11 40.71 -45.44
N GLU A 46 -2.03 41.96 -45.93
CA GLU A 46 -3.19 42.85 -46.10
C GLU A 46 -4.22 42.23 -47.06
N ALA A 47 -3.80 41.66 -48.19
CA ALA A 47 -4.69 41.00 -49.14
C ALA A 47 -5.38 39.75 -48.53
N LEU A 48 -4.66 38.97 -47.72
CA LEU A 48 -5.22 37.83 -47.01
C LEU A 48 -6.23 38.25 -45.93
N GLU A 49 -5.94 39.35 -45.23
CA GLU A 49 -6.85 39.89 -44.22
C GLU A 49 -8.12 40.46 -44.86
N SER A 50 -8.00 41.17 -45.98
CA SER A 50 -9.13 41.65 -46.76
C SER A 50 -10.00 40.49 -47.27
N ASN A 51 -9.38 39.43 -47.80
CA ASN A 51 -10.11 38.23 -48.23
C ASN A 51 -10.86 37.55 -47.07
N LYS A 52 -10.28 37.51 -45.86
CA LYS A 52 -10.96 36.99 -44.67
C LYS A 52 -12.17 37.85 -44.31
N GLN A 53 -12.06 39.17 -44.38
CA GLN A 53 -13.17 40.08 -44.10
C GLN A 53 -14.31 39.90 -45.11
N VAL A 54 -14.01 39.79 -46.41
CA VAL A 54 -15.01 39.53 -47.45
C VAL A 54 -15.71 38.19 -47.22
N ALA A 55 -14.97 37.13 -46.88
CA ALA A 55 -15.56 35.84 -46.56
C ALA A 55 -16.47 35.89 -45.32
N MET A 56 -16.09 36.68 -44.31
CA MET A 56 -16.90 36.88 -43.10
C MET A 56 -18.19 37.66 -43.38
N VAL A 57 -18.14 38.68 -44.24
CA VAL A 57 -19.34 39.42 -44.67
C VAL A 57 -20.29 38.50 -45.44
N ALA A 58 -19.78 37.68 -46.36
CA ALA A 58 -20.60 36.73 -47.10
C ALA A 58 -21.29 35.68 -46.20
N ASP A 59 -20.60 35.19 -45.16
CA ASP A 59 -21.20 34.27 -44.18
C ASP A 59 -22.30 34.94 -43.35
N LEU A 60 -22.10 36.21 -42.97
CA LEU A 60 -23.08 37.00 -42.24
C LEU A 60 -24.33 37.29 -43.10
N GLU A 61 -24.15 37.66 -44.37
CA GLU A 61 -25.25 37.87 -45.30
C GLU A 61 -26.08 36.59 -45.49
N ARG A 62 -25.41 35.44 -45.59
CA ARG A 62 -26.07 34.14 -45.67
C ARG A 62 -26.95 33.87 -44.43
N LYS A 63 -26.41 34.09 -43.23
CA LYS A 63 -27.17 33.93 -41.97
C LYS A 63 -28.37 34.85 -41.88
N VAL A 64 -28.25 36.09 -42.36
CA VAL A 64 -29.37 37.04 -42.39
C VAL A 64 -30.46 36.57 -43.36
N GLU A 65 -30.08 36.04 -44.53
CA GLU A 65 -31.06 35.51 -45.49
C GLU A 65 -31.75 34.25 -44.95
N ASP A 66 -31.02 33.34 -44.31
CA ASP A 66 -31.60 32.16 -43.65
C ASP A 66 -32.64 32.58 -42.60
N GLN A 67 -32.31 33.53 -41.72
CA GLN A 67 -33.24 34.04 -40.71
C GLN A 67 -34.47 34.74 -41.32
N ARG A 68 -34.28 35.50 -42.41
CA ARG A 68 -35.41 36.13 -43.12
C ARG A 68 -36.32 35.10 -43.77
N SER A 69 -35.75 34.03 -44.33
CA SER A 69 -36.53 32.93 -44.91
C SER A 69 -37.39 32.22 -43.85
N GLU A 70 -36.84 32.02 -42.65
CA GLU A 70 -37.55 31.45 -41.51
C GLU A 70 -38.70 32.36 -41.06
N LEU A 71 -38.46 33.68 -40.93
CA LEU A 71 -39.49 34.66 -40.59
C LEU A 71 -40.62 34.69 -41.63
N ARG A 72 -40.31 34.61 -42.93
CA ARG A 72 -41.33 34.53 -43.98
C ARG A 72 -42.15 33.25 -43.88
N ALA A 73 -41.52 32.11 -43.59
CA ALA A 73 -42.23 30.85 -43.37
C ALA A 73 -43.20 30.95 -42.18
N TYR A 74 -42.80 31.63 -41.09
CA TYR A 74 -43.72 31.91 -39.97
C TYR A 74 -44.86 32.85 -40.39
N ASP A 75 -44.59 33.92 -41.13
CA ASP A 75 -45.64 34.84 -41.60
C ASP A 75 -46.65 34.13 -42.52
N ASP A 76 -46.19 33.25 -43.41
CA ASP A 76 -47.05 32.48 -44.29
C ASP A 76 -47.87 31.45 -43.49
N THR A 77 -47.26 30.79 -42.50
CA THR A 77 -47.98 29.91 -41.56
C THR A 77 -49.04 30.68 -40.78
N ILE A 78 -48.73 31.89 -40.30
CA ILE A 78 -49.68 32.76 -39.58
C ILE A 78 -50.81 33.21 -40.50
N LYS A 79 -50.51 33.53 -41.77
CA LYS A 79 -51.55 33.86 -42.76
C LYS A 79 -52.43 32.65 -43.05
N GLU A 80 -51.86 31.46 -43.18
CA GLU A 80 -52.59 30.21 -43.40
C GLU A 80 -53.52 29.91 -42.21
N ILE A 81 -53.03 30.06 -40.98
CA ILE A 81 -53.85 29.93 -39.75
C ILE A 81 -54.97 30.99 -39.69
N ASN A 82 -54.73 32.21 -40.17
CA ASN A 82 -55.74 33.27 -40.17
C ASN A 82 -56.68 33.26 -41.39
N LEU A 83 -56.33 32.57 -42.48
CA LEU A 83 -57.14 32.48 -43.70
C LEU A 83 -58.34 31.52 -43.55
N ASP A 84 -58.32 30.64 -42.55
CA ASP A 84 -59.48 29.81 -42.17
C ASP A 84 -60.50 30.53 -41.27
N GLN A 85 -60.29 31.82 -40.97
CA GLN A 85 -61.23 32.64 -40.17
C GLN A 85 -62.09 33.58 -41.02
N LYS A 86 -62.40 33.20 -42.26
CA LYS A 86 -63.54 33.73 -43.01
C LYS A 86 -64.42 32.57 -43.50
N ASP A 87 -65.64 32.57 -42.97
CA ASP A 87 -66.80 31.74 -43.31
C ASP A 87 -66.78 30.29 -42.82
N GLY A 88 -67.07 30.13 -41.53
CA GLY A 88 -67.49 28.83 -40.99
C GLY A 88 -67.81 28.91 -39.52
N ASN A 89 -69.07 28.64 -39.17
CA ASN A 89 -69.56 28.56 -37.80
C ASN A 89 -68.87 27.37 -37.07
N ILE A 90 -67.65 27.55 -36.56
CA ILE A 90 -66.98 26.53 -35.74
C ILE A 90 -67.58 26.60 -34.34
N ARG A 91 -68.59 25.75 -34.13
CA ARG A 91 -69.04 25.39 -32.80
C ARG A 91 -67.93 24.54 -32.16
N ALA A 92 -66.97 25.20 -31.51
CA ALA A 92 -65.95 24.52 -30.72
C ALA A 92 -66.64 23.80 -29.56
N SER A 93 -66.95 22.53 -29.77
CA SER A 93 -67.34 21.61 -28.70
C SER A 93 -66.07 21.02 -28.13
N ILE A 94 -65.78 21.31 -26.87
CA ILE A 94 -64.77 20.58 -26.10
C ILE A 94 -65.16 19.10 -26.17
N THR A 95 -64.40 18.29 -26.91
CA THR A 95 -64.73 16.87 -27.13
C THR A 95 -64.35 16.02 -25.92
N SER A 96 -63.35 16.46 -25.13
CA SER A 96 -62.99 15.87 -23.84
C SER A 96 -62.05 16.78 -23.06
N ASP A 97 -62.25 16.90 -21.74
CA ASP A 97 -61.27 17.53 -20.86
C ASP A 97 -59.95 16.73 -20.82
N PRO A 98 -58.79 17.40 -20.71
CA PRO A 98 -57.50 16.73 -20.59
C PRO A 98 -57.48 15.85 -19.33
N GLN A 99 -57.38 14.53 -19.53
CA GLN A 99 -57.25 13.61 -18.41
C GLN A 99 -55.87 13.73 -17.79
N LEU A 100 -55.81 14.17 -16.53
CA LEU A 100 -54.58 14.17 -15.75
C LEU A 100 -54.08 12.73 -15.59
N PRO A 101 -52.88 12.38 -16.09
CA PRO A 101 -52.34 11.06 -15.88
C PRO A 101 -52.05 10.86 -14.39
N LEU A 102 -52.80 9.96 -13.75
CA LEU A 102 -52.64 9.62 -12.32
C LEU A 102 -51.30 8.90 -12.04
N LYS A 103 -50.58 8.46 -13.07
CA LYS A 103 -49.27 7.79 -12.97
C LYS A 103 -48.29 8.41 -13.97
N PRO A 104 -46.99 8.50 -13.62
CA PRO A 104 -45.97 8.99 -14.53
C PRO A 104 -45.92 8.14 -15.81
N VAL A 105 -45.98 8.78 -16.98
CA VAL A 105 -45.88 8.10 -18.28
C VAL A 105 -44.41 7.73 -18.58
N TRP A 106 -43.47 8.62 -18.22
CA TRP A 106 -42.03 8.40 -18.35
C TRP A 106 -41.28 9.24 -17.30
N PRO A 107 -40.21 8.71 -16.67
CA PRO A 107 -39.70 7.34 -16.75
C PRO A 107 -40.47 6.35 -15.88
N LYS A 108 -40.54 5.07 -16.29
CA LYS A 108 -41.15 3.99 -15.50
C LYS A 108 -40.19 3.60 -14.36
N LEU A 109 -40.62 3.81 -13.11
CA LEU A 109 -39.75 3.60 -11.93
C LEU A 109 -39.19 2.17 -11.85
N SER A 110 -39.97 1.16 -12.26
CA SER A 110 -39.53 -0.25 -12.25
C SER A 110 -38.40 -0.52 -13.24
N THR A 111 -38.47 0.02 -14.46
CA THR A 111 -37.43 -0.20 -15.48
C THR A 111 -36.15 0.55 -15.14
N VAL A 112 -36.27 1.79 -14.64
CA VAL A 112 -35.11 2.56 -14.20
C VAL A 112 -34.48 1.91 -12.96
N GLY A 113 -35.30 1.45 -12.01
CA GLY A 113 -34.81 0.73 -10.83
C GLY A 113 -34.07 -0.56 -11.19
N LEU A 114 -34.63 -1.38 -12.08
CA LEU A 114 -33.98 -2.63 -12.52
C LEU A 114 -32.69 -2.36 -13.30
N ALA A 115 -32.68 -1.35 -14.17
CA ALA A 115 -31.47 -0.92 -14.87
C ALA A 115 -30.40 -0.40 -13.92
N ALA A 116 -30.78 0.38 -12.89
CA ALA A 116 -29.85 0.90 -11.89
C ALA A 116 -29.23 -0.22 -11.03
N ILE A 117 -30.04 -1.20 -10.59
CA ILE A 117 -29.54 -2.36 -9.83
C ILE A 117 -28.58 -3.18 -10.70
N PHE A 118 -28.96 -3.46 -11.96
CA PHE A 118 -28.11 -4.21 -12.88
C PHE A 118 -26.78 -3.49 -13.15
N LEU A 119 -26.84 -2.19 -13.47
CA LEU A 119 -25.64 -1.39 -13.72
C LEU A 119 -24.76 -1.29 -12.46
N GLY A 120 -25.36 -1.12 -11.28
CA GLY A 120 -24.66 -1.09 -10.00
C GLY A 120 -23.98 -2.41 -9.67
N LEU A 121 -24.63 -3.54 -9.94
CA LEU A 121 -24.07 -4.87 -9.77
C LEU A 121 -22.87 -5.10 -10.72
N CYS A 122 -23.04 -4.78 -12.00
CA CYS A 122 -21.97 -4.89 -13.00
C CYS A 122 -20.77 -4.02 -12.64
N LEU A 123 -21.01 -2.77 -12.20
CA LEU A 123 -19.96 -1.88 -11.75
C LEU A 123 -19.25 -2.43 -10.50
N GLY A 124 -20.01 -2.94 -9.53
CA GLY A 124 -19.47 -3.55 -8.31
C GLY A 124 -18.58 -4.75 -8.60
N ILE A 125 -19.05 -5.68 -9.43
CA ILE A 125 -18.26 -6.84 -9.88
C ILE A 125 -17.01 -6.37 -10.63
N GLY A 126 -17.14 -5.37 -11.51
CA GLY A 126 -16.02 -4.79 -12.24
C GLY A 126 -14.95 -4.20 -11.31
N VAL A 127 -15.36 -3.46 -10.28
CA VAL A 127 -14.45 -2.89 -9.28
C VAL A 127 -13.77 -4.00 -8.48
N VAL A 128 -14.50 -5.01 -8.01
CA VAL A 128 -13.93 -6.16 -7.30
C VAL A 128 -12.91 -6.90 -8.15
N TYR A 129 -13.22 -7.15 -9.43
CA TYR A 129 -12.30 -7.79 -10.37
C TYR A 129 -11.03 -6.96 -10.60
N VAL A 130 -11.17 -5.64 -10.80
CA VAL A 130 -9.99 -4.76 -10.95
C VAL A 130 -9.15 -4.76 -9.67
N MET A 131 -9.77 -4.69 -8.50
CA MET A 131 -9.04 -4.77 -7.23
C MET A 131 -8.31 -6.10 -7.05
N ASP A 132 -8.95 -7.22 -7.40
CA ASP A 132 -8.36 -8.55 -7.32
C ASP A 132 -7.16 -8.72 -8.28
N THR A 133 -7.27 -8.19 -9.50
CA THR A 133 -6.16 -8.24 -10.49
C THR A 133 -5.00 -7.31 -10.17
N LEU A 134 -5.23 -6.22 -9.42
CA LEU A 134 -4.17 -5.34 -8.92
C LEU A 134 -3.45 -5.92 -7.69
N ASP A 135 -4.02 -6.94 -7.05
CA ASP A 135 -3.44 -7.64 -5.92
C ASP A 135 -2.47 -8.74 -6.35
N ASP A 136 -1.20 -8.36 -6.50
CA ASP A 136 -0.09 -9.23 -6.88
C ASP A 136 0.52 -9.99 -5.67
N ARG A 137 -0.28 -10.37 -4.67
CA ARG A 137 0.19 -11.16 -3.50
C ARG A 137 0.08 -12.67 -3.77
N PHE A 138 0.78 -13.46 -2.96
CA PHE A 138 0.69 -14.92 -3.01
C PHE A 138 -0.59 -15.40 -2.34
N ARG A 139 -1.33 -16.28 -3.03
CA ARG A 139 -2.58 -16.86 -2.53
C ARG A 139 -2.41 -18.26 -1.95
N SER A 140 -1.28 -18.93 -2.20
CA SER A 140 -0.97 -20.24 -1.64
C SER A 140 0.55 -20.48 -1.51
N PRO A 141 0.98 -21.38 -0.61
CA PRO A 141 2.39 -21.78 -0.51
C PRO A 141 2.85 -22.53 -1.77
N GLU A 142 1.97 -23.25 -2.46
CA GLU A 142 2.27 -23.90 -3.75
C GLU A 142 2.64 -22.87 -4.81
N GLU A 143 1.85 -21.80 -4.90
CA GLU A 143 2.11 -20.70 -5.82
C GLU A 143 3.45 -20.04 -5.48
N LEU A 144 3.74 -19.82 -4.19
CA LEU A 144 5.03 -19.28 -3.77
C LEU A 144 6.19 -20.18 -4.18
N LYS A 145 6.08 -21.49 -3.97
CA LYS A 145 7.11 -22.46 -4.36
C LYS A 145 7.35 -22.46 -5.87
N GLN A 146 6.29 -22.50 -6.66
CA GLN A 146 6.37 -22.52 -8.12
C GLN A 146 6.95 -21.21 -8.69
N GLU A 147 6.52 -20.08 -8.14
CA GLU A 147 6.91 -18.77 -8.65
C GLU A 147 8.29 -18.32 -8.16
N ALA A 148 8.66 -18.60 -6.91
CA ALA A 148 9.96 -18.24 -6.35
C ALA A 148 11.07 -19.24 -6.71
N GLY A 149 10.72 -20.45 -7.14
CA GLY A 149 11.68 -21.48 -7.53
C GLY A 149 12.47 -22.11 -6.36
N VAL A 150 12.00 -21.89 -5.12
CA VAL A 150 12.64 -22.37 -3.89
C VAL A 150 11.60 -23.02 -2.97
N PRO A 151 11.97 -24.01 -2.14
CA PRO A 151 11.01 -24.70 -1.29
C PRO A 151 10.48 -23.80 -0.17
N VAL A 152 9.26 -24.06 0.27
CA VAL A 152 8.69 -23.49 1.50
C VAL A 152 9.12 -24.38 2.67
N LEU A 153 9.92 -23.83 3.60
CA LEU A 153 10.50 -24.59 4.71
C LEU A 153 9.52 -24.74 5.89
N ALA A 154 8.76 -23.67 6.18
CA ALA A 154 7.79 -23.66 7.25
C ALA A 154 6.74 -22.56 7.05
N MET A 155 5.59 -22.73 7.69
CA MET A 155 4.53 -21.75 7.79
C MET A 155 4.30 -21.43 9.27
N ILE A 156 4.52 -20.18 9.64
CA ILE A 156 4.38 -19.68 11.01
C ILE A 156 3.12 -18.82 11.06
N ARG A 157 2.20 -19.20 11.94
CA ARG A 157 0.96 -18.47 12.18
C ARG A 157 1.23 -17.10 12.79
N GLU A 158 0.27 -16.21 12.66
CA GLU A 158 0.32 -14.95 13.39
C GLU A 158 0.45 -15.20 14.90
N MET A 159 1.52 -14.67 15.48
CA MET A 159 1.79 -14.76 16.92
C MET A 159 1.35 -13.46 17.60
N LYS A 160 0.46 -13.57 18.59
CA LYS A 160 0.14 -12.43 19.45
C LYS A 160 1.39 -12.02 20.24
N PRO A 161 1.76 -10.73 20.27
CA PRO A 161 2.93 -10.26 21.02
C PRO A 161 2.83 -10.66 22.49
N ILE A 162 3.87 -11.31 23.01
CA ILE A 162 3.96 -11.64 24.43
C ILE A 162 4.57 -10.42 25.13
N PRO A 163 3.92 -9.85 26.15
CA PRO A 163 4.47 -8.72 26.88
C PRO A 163 5.74 -9.15 27.62
N GLY A 164 6.78 -8.31 27.56
CA GLY A 164 8.08 -8.59 28.17
C GLY A 164 9.22 -8.24 27.24
N HIS A 165 10.41 -8.72 27.59
CA HIS A 165 11.62 -8.57 26.76
C HIS A 165 12.51 -9.82 26.86
N GLY A 166 13.45 -9.96 25.93
CA GLY A 166 14.41 -11.05 25.87
C GLY A 166 13.74 -12.42 25.69
N ALA A 167 14.30 -13.44 26.33
CA ALA A 167 13.81 -14.81 26.25
C ALA A 167 12.33 -14.95 26.64
N ALA A 168 11.81 -14.09 27.53
CA ALA A 168 10.42 -14.08 27.95
C ALA A 168 9.42 -13.64 26.87
N THR A 169 9.90 -13.23 25.68
CA THR A 169 9.06 -12.92 24.51
C THR A 169 9.12 -13.97 23.42
N LEU A 170 10.03 -14.94 23.54
CA LEU A 170 10.23 -15.98 22.53
C LEU A 170 9.20 -17.09 22.71
N MET A 171 8.39 -17.31 21.68
CA MET A 171 7.30 -18.29 21.71
C MET A 171 7.80 -19.70 22.05
N VAL A 172 8.92 -20.10 21.45
CA VAL A 172 9.55 -21.42 21.70
C VAL A 172 10.01 -21.59 23.15
N HIS A 173 10.35 -20.48 23.82
CA HIS A 173 10.75 -20.48 25.22
C HIS A 173 9.54 -20.43 26.18
N VAL A 174 8.58 -19.54 25.91
CA VAL A 174 7.45 -19.26 26.81
C VAL A 174 6.33 -20.30 26.69
N LYS A 175 6.03 -20.75 25.47
CA LYS A 175 4.95 -21.70 25.17
C LYS A 175 5.49 -22.87 24.35
N PRO A 176 6.39 -23.71 24.89
CA PRO A 176 7.06 -24.74 24.13
C PRO A 176 6.13 -25.77 23.49
N ALA A 177 4.91 -25.98 24.00
CA ALA A 177 3.92 -26.90 23.44
C ALA A 177 2.94 -26.26 22.42
N SER A 178 3.16 -24.99 22.05
CA SER A 178 2.31 -24.29 21.07
C SER A 178 2.55 -24.76 19.64
N VAL A 179 1.54 -24.60 18.78
CA VAL A 179 1.62 -24.92 17.34
C VAL A 179 2.73 -24.11 16.66
N GLU A 180 2.89 -22.85 17.07
CA GLU A 180 3.92 -21.96 16.55
C GLU A 180 5.33 -22.43 16.96
N SER A 181 5.48 -22.99 18.17
CA SER A 181 6.75 -23.59 18.60
C SER A 181 7.09 -24.86 17.83
N GLU A 182 6.09 -25.71 17.54
CA GLU A 182 6.28 -26.88 16.67
C GLU A 182 6.63 -26.48 15.23
N ALA A 183 6.12 -25.34 14.72
CA ALA A 183 6.53 -24.82 13.42
C ALA A 183 8.04 -24.48 13.39
N PHE A 184 8.60 -23.92 14.46
CA PHE A 184 10.05 -23.68 14.57
C PHE A 184 10.88 -24.96 14.70
N ARG A 185 10.37 -25.99 15.39
CA ARG A 185 11.03 -27.31 15.44
C ARG A 185 11.01 -27.99 14.08
N THR A 186 9.91 -27.87 13.34
CA THR A 186 9.78 -28.35 11.97
C THR A 186 10.73 -27.62 11.05
N LEU A 187 10.83 -26.29 11.17
CA LEU A 187 11.79 -25.46 10.42
C LEU A 187 13.24 -25.90 10.67
N ARG A 188 13.62 -26.09 11.93
CA ARG A 188 14.94 -26.62 12.32
C ARG A 188 15.22 -27.97 11.67
N THR A 189 14.25 -28.88 11.68
CA THR A 189 14.38 -30.19 11.05
C THR A 189 14.51 -30.07 9.53
N ALA A 190 13.72 -29.22 8.87
CA ALA A 190 13.83 -28.97 7.43
C ALA A 190 15.21 -28.44 7.03
N LEU A 191 15.77 -27.50 7.80
CA LEU A 191 17.13 -26.97 7.62
C LEU A 191 18.23 -27.99 7.95
N SER A 192 17.94 -29.03 8.74
CA SER A 192 18.91 -30.10 9.00
C SER A 192 18.96 -31.13 7.85
N PHE A 193 17.94 -31.13 6.98
CA PHE A 193 17.84 -32.00 5.80
C PHE A 193 18.22 -31.31 4.50
N SER A 194 18.59 -30.02 4.50
CA SER A 194 19.19 -29.39 3.33
C SER A 194 20.54 -30.06 3.00
N GLU A 195 20.90 -30.06 1.72
CA GLU A 195 22.12 -30.70 1.24
C GLU A 195 23.36 -30.06 1.90
N GLY A 196 24.02 -30.80 2.79
CA GLY A 196 25.21 -30.37 3.54
C GLY A 196 24.93 -30.12 5.03
N ASP A 197 25.98 -30.21 5.86
CA ASP A 197 25.91 -29.84 7.28
C ASP A 197 25.80 -28.31 7.39
N SER A 198 24.55 -27.82 7.38
CA SER A 198 24.22 -26.39 7.28
C SER A 198 24.40 -25.70 8.62
N ARG A 199 25.65 -25.31 8.94
CA ARG A 199 26.03 -24.72 10.25
C ARG A 199 25.89 -23.21 10.25
N ARG A 200 26.22 -22.54 9.16
CA ARG A 200 26.18 -21.07 9.03
C ARG A 200 24.97 -20.69 8.18
N ILE A 201 23.96 -20.13 8.82
CA ILE A 201 22.73 -19.73 8.14
C ILE A 201 22.50 -18.24 8.36
N VAL A 202 22.35 -17.50 7.27
CA VAL A 202 21.87 -16.12 7.33
C VAL A 202 20.37 -16.09 7.14
N ILE A 203 19.68 -15.34 7.99
CA ILE A 203 18.25 -15.12 7.92
C ILE A 203 18.02 -13.68 7.47
N SER A 204 17.34 -13.52 6.35
CA SER A 204 16.96 -12.20 5.83
C SER A 204 15.48 -12.19 5.45
N SER A 205 15.00 -11.06 4.94
CA SER A 205 13.63 -10.87 4.48
C SER A 205 13.60 -10.10 3.18
N SER A 206 12.47 -10.19 2.49
CA SER A 206 12.26 -9.40 1.27
C SER A 206 12.10 -7.91 1.59
N GLU A 207 11.37 -7.59 2.67
CA GLU A 207 11.07 -6.22 3.09
C GLU A 207 11.15 -6.05 4.62
N PRO A 208 11.34 -4.80 5.12
CA PRO A 208 11.30 -4.53 6.55
C PRO A 208 9.94 -4.91 7.17
N GLY A 209 9.95 -5.60 8.31
CA GLY A 209 8.73 -6.00 9.02
C GLY A 209 8.14 -7.36 8.60
N ASP A 210 8.85 -8.15 7.79
CA ASP A 210 8.44 -9.53 7.45
C ASP A 210 8.62 -10.50 8.63
N GLY A 211 9.29 -10.07 9.71
CA GLY A 211 9.44 -10.85 10.94
C GLY A 211 10.70 -11.72 11.00
N LYS A 212 11.72 -11.41 10.20
CA LYS A 212 13.04 -12.07 10.21
C LYS A 212 13.62 -12.26 11.61
N THR A 213 13.72 -11.19 12.41
CA THR A 213 14.26 -11.20 13.77
C THR A 213 13.50 -12.16 14.70
N THR A 214 12.17 -12.14 14.63
CA THR A 214 11.33 -13.06 15.39
C THR A 214 11.58 -14.50 14.97
N CYS A 215 11.68 -14.76 13.67
CA CYS A 215 11.96 -16.09 13.16
C CYS A 215 13.36 -16.56 13.56
N THR A 216 14.38 -15.71 13.43
CA THR A 216 15.77 -16.01 13.78
C THR A 216 15.91 -16.36 15.26
N ALA A 217 15.37 -15.55 16.16
CA ALA A 217 15.54 -15.77 17.60
C ALA A 217 14.78 -17.01 18.10
N ASN A 218 13.58 -17.29 17.57
CA ASN A 218 12.85 -18.51 17.90
C ASN A 218 13.51 -19.77 17.30
N LEU A 219 14.04 -19.68 16.07
CA LEU A 219 14.82 -20.76 15.48
C LEU A 219 16.10 -21.05 16.30
N ALA A 220 16.82 -20.00 16.72
CA ALA A 220 17.99 -20.13 17.60
C ALA A 220 17.64 -20.86 18.91
N THR A 221 16.51 -20.47 19.52
CA THR A 221 15.98 -21.14 20.72
C THR A 221 15.67 -22.61 20.45
N ALA A 222 15.10 -22.93 19.29
CA ALA A 222 14.78 -24.31 18.92
C ALA A 222 16.02 -25.18 18.72
N TYR A 223 17.12 -24.64 18.18
CA TYR A 223 18.41 -25.33 18.10
C TYR A 223 19.03 -25.52 19.50
N ALA A 224 19.03 -24.47 20.32
CA ALA A 224 19.58 -24.51 21.68
C ALA A 224 18.86 -25.52 22.60
N GLN A 225 17.52 -25.57 22.54
CA GLN A 225 16.70 -26.58 23.23
C GLN A 225 16.95 -28.02 22.71
N ALA A 226 17.48 -28.18 21.50
CA ALA A 226 17.89 -29.47 20.96
C ALA A 226 19.25 -29.95 21.51
N GLY A 227 19.90 -29.15 22.37
CA GLY A 227 21.24 -29.43 22.88
C GLY A 227 22.37 -28.99 21.96
N LYS A 228 22.09 -28.22 20.89
CA LYS A 228 23.12 -27.66 20.01
C LYS A 228 23.68 -26.39 20.63
N ARG A 229 25.01 -26.26 20.69
CA ARG A 229 25.66 -24.98 21.01
C ARG A 229 25.37 -24.01 19.89
N THR A 230 24.54 -23.02 20.16
CA THR A 230 23.99 -22.12 19.14
C THR A 230 24.51 -20.71 19.36
N LEU A 231 25.08 -20.11 18.32
CA LEU A 231 25.46 -18.69 18.30
C LEU A 231 24.47 -17.90 17.46
N LEU A 232 23.88 -16.87 18.05
CA LEU A 232 23.07 -15.88 17.32
C LEU A 232 23.86 -14.57 17.18
N ILE A 233 23.96 -14.06 15.95
CA ILE A 233 24.65 -12.81 15.65
C ILE A 233 23.64 -11.82 15.06
N ASP A 234 23.52 -10.62 15.64
CA ASP A 234 22.75 -9.52 15.05
C ASP A 234 23.62 -8.70 14.09
N ALA A 235 23.51 -8.99 12.80
CA ALA A 235 24.23 -8.30 11.74
C ALA A 235 23.41 -7.15 11.10
N ASP A 236 22.19 -6.88 11.56
CA ASP A 236 21.39 -5.73 11.13
C ASP A 236 21.83 -4.46 11.86
N MET A 237 22.99 -3.93 11.47
CA MET A 237 23.57 -2.75 12.11
C MET A 237 22.79 -1.45 11.86
N ARG A 238 21.78 -1.50 10.98
CA ARG A 238 20.96 -0.35 10.60
C ARG A 238 19.70 -0.28 11.46
N ARG A 239 19.07 -1.43 11.71
CA ARG A 239 17.88 -1.58 12.56
C ARG A 239 18.02 -2.86 13.40
N PRO A 240 18.82 -2.84 14.48
CA PRO A 240 19.27 -4.05 15.17
C PRO A 240 18.11 -4.71 15.93
N GLY A 241 17.39 -5.60 15.25
CA GLY A 241 16.14 -6.17 15.74
C GLY A 241 16.37 -7.10 16.92
N SER A 242 17.31 -8.04 16.78
CA SER A 242 17.63 -9.03 17.82
C SER A 242 18.24 -8.36 19.06
N THR A 243 19.10 -7.36 18.87
CA THR A 243 19.66 -6.56 19.97
C THR A 243 18.57 -5.83 20.77
N ASN A 244 17.55 -5.31 20.08
CA ASN A 244 16.41 -4.67 20.75
C ASN A 244 15.56 -5.68 21.51
N LEU A 245 15.34 -6.86 20.91
CA LEU A 245 14.58 -7.95 21.51
C LEU A 245 15.19 -8.35 22.86
N PHE A 246 16.52 -8.49 22.93
CA PHE A 246 17.23 -8.87 24.16
C PHE A 246 17.63 -7.69 25.08
N GLN A 247 17.25 -6.44 24.75
CA GLN A 247 17.60 -5.23 25.50
C GLN A 247 19.11 -4.95 25.65
N LEU A 248 19.89 -5.23 24.60
CA LEU A 248 21.36 -5.14 24.65
C LEU A 248 21.93 -3.96 23.83
N ARG A 249 21.14 -2.89 23.63
CA ARG A 249 21.52 -1.74 22.78
C ARG A 249 22.82 -1.04 23.21
N ASP A 250 23.06 -0.94 24.51
CA ASP A 250 24.19 -0.20 25.06
C ASP A 250 25.46 -1.07 25.24
N LYS A 251 25.38 -2.34 24.84
CA LYS A 251 26.51 -3.26 24.94
C LYS A 251 27.40 -3.16 23.70
N PRO A 252 28.73 -3.29 23.85
CA PRO A 252 29.60 -3.52 22.70
C PRO A 252 29.17 -4.83 22.01
N GLY A 253 29.31 -4.87 20.69
CA GLY A 253 28.80 -5.98 19.89
C GLY A 253 29.62 -6.19 18.62
N LEU A 254 28.96 -6.68 17.58
CA LEU A 254 29.55 -7.03 16.29
C LEU A 254 30.32 -5.86 15.68
N SER A 255 29.76 -4.64 15.69
CA SER A 255 30.42 -3.48 15.09
C SER A 255 31.73 -3.11 15.80
N SER A 256 31.76 -3.12 17.13
CA SER A 256 32.97 -2.86 17.91
C SER A 256 33.98 -3.99 17.81
N LEU A 257 33.50 -5.24 17.73
CA LEU A 257 34.32 -6.42 17.54
C LEU A 257 35.08 -6.34 16.20
N LEU A 258 34.37 -6.07 15.11
CA LEU A 258 34.95 -6.00 13.76
C LEU A 258 35.81 -4.74 13.51
N ALA A 259 35.63 -3.71 14.31
CA ALA A 259 36.47 -2.50 14.26
C ALA A 259 37.75 -2.62 15.09
N SER A 260 37.82 -3.59 16.00
CA SER A 260 38.95 -3.76 16.92
C SER A 260 40.12 -4.45 16.23
N SER A 261 41.35 -4.17 16.66
CA SER A 261 42.54 -4.94 16.27
C SER A 261 42.89 -5.95 17.37
N GLY A 262 43.07 -7.22 17.01
CA GLY A 262 43.41 -8.27 17.98
C GLY A 262 43.05 -9.67 17.53
N ASN A 263 43.21 -10.64 18.43
CA ASN A 263 42.79 -12.02 18.18
C ASN A 263 41.25 -12.11 18.23
N ILE A 264 40.64 -12.51 17.11
CA ILE A 264 39.17 -12.51 16.96
C ILE A 264 38.46 -13.40 17.99
N GLY A 265 39.03 -14.57 18.33
CA GLY A 265 38.37 -15.51 19.24
C GLY A 265 38.33 -15.00 20.68
N GLN A 266 39.42 -14.35 21.13
CA GLN A 266 39.44 -13.68 22.43
C GLN A 266 38.48 -12.49 22.48
N LEU A 267 38.40 -11.71 21.39
CA LEU A 267 37.46 -10.60 21.29
C LEU A 267 36.02 -11.11 21.28
N ALA A 268 35.71 -12.12 20.47
CA ALA A 268 34.38 -12.70 20.35
C ALA A 268 33.89 -13.24 21.69
N THR A 269 34.71 -14.01 22.40
CA THR A 269 34.39 -14.52 23.75
C THR A 269 34.02 -13.41 24.74
N ARG A 270 34.65 -12.23 24.65
CA ARG A 270 34.33 -11.06 25.51
C ARG A 270 33.04 -10.35 25.13
N HIS A 271 32.57 -10.52 23.89
CA HIS A 271 31.37 -9.87 23.37
C HIS A 271 30.13 -10.76 23.42
N LEU A 272 30.27 -12.05 23.77
CA LEU A 272 29.15 -12.95 24.01
C LEU A 272 28.29 -12.42 25.18
N GLN A 273 26.98 -12.44 24.98
CA GLN A 273 25.98 -12.10 25.99
C GLN A 273 25.12 -13.33 26.27
N ASP A 274 24.93 -13.62 27.55
CA ASP A 274 23.94 -14.60 28.01
C ASP A 274 22.54 -13.98 27.89
N VAL A 275 21.66 -14.67 27.16
CA VAL A 275 20.27 -14.25 26.92
C VAL A 275 19.25 -15.02 27.76
N GLY A 276 19.71 -15.82 28.72
CA GLY A 276 18.87 -16.61 29.63
C GLY A 276 18.32 -17.90 29.02
N ILE A 277 18.91 -18.36 27.91
CA ILE A 277 18.53 -19.62 27.25
C ILE A 277 19.77 -20.52 27.23
N PRO A 278 19.73 -21.71 27.88
CA PRO A 278 20.86 -22.63 27.86
C PRO A 278 21.27 -23.01 26.44
N ASN A 279 22.58 -23.10 26.18
CA ASN A 279 23.19 -23.39 24.88
C ASN A 279 22.94 -22.32 23.79
N LEU A 280 22.49 -21.12 24.16
CA LEU A 280 22.33 -19.99 23.23
C LEU A 280 23.18 -18.81 23.68
N ASP A 281 24.23 -18.54 22.92
CA ASP A 281 25.03 -17.32 23.07
C ASP A 281 24.63 -16.30 22.01
N PHE A 282 24.75 -15.01 22.36
CA PHE A 282 24.35 -13.92 21.50
C PHE A 282 25.44 -12.85 21.35
N ILE A 283 25.71 -12.45 20.11
CA ILE A 283 26.51 -11.27 19.79
C ILE A 283 25.54 -10.15 19.34
N PRO A 284 25.33 -9.11 20.16
CA PRO A 284 24.53 -7.95 19.76
C PRO A 284 25.21 -7.19 18.63
N CYS A 285 24.47 -6.31 17.95
CA CYS A 285 25.02 -5.48 16.87
C CYS A 285 26.13 -4.54 17.36
N GLY A 286 25.97 -3.96 18.56
CA GLY A 286 26.83 -2.89 19.06
C GLY A 286 26.48 -1.50 18.52
N PRO A 287 27.32 -0.48 18.79
CA PRO A 287 27.09 0.90 18.33
C PRO A 287 26.96 0.97 16.81
N ARG A 288 26.05 1.80 16.30
CA ARG A 288 25.80 1.92 14.85
C ARG A 288 27.04 2.47 14.13
N PRO A 289 27.68 1.70 13.24
CA PRO A 289 28.85 2.17 12.49
C PRO A 289 28.42 3.03 11.28
N SER A 290 29.34 3.84 10.76
CA SER A 290 29.18 4.56 9.50
C SER A 290 29.37 3.66 8.27
N ASN A 291 30.09 2.55 8.43
CA ASN A 291 30.58 1.65 7.38
C ASN A 291 30.16 0.19 7.62
N SER A 292 28.86 -0.06 7.85
CA SER A 292 28.33 -1.40 8.16
C SER A 292 28.67 -2.46 7.11
N SER A 293 28.57 -2.11 5.83
CA SER A 293 28.73 -3.07 4.74
C SER A 293 30.20 -3.47 4.58
N GLU A 294 31.13 -2.52 4.79
CA GLU A 294 32.57 -2.76 4.76
C GLU A 294 33.04 -3.63 5.92
N LEU A 295 32.47 -3.45 7.12
CA LEU A 295 32.77 -4.30 8.28
C LEU A 295 32.34 -5.74 8.02
N LEU A 296 31.15 -5.95 7.46
CA LEU A 296 30.64 -7.29 7.12
C LEU A 296 31.42 -7.97 5.97
N ALA A 297 32.01 -7.18 5.07
CA ALA A 297 32.88 -7.67 4.00
C ALA A 297 34.35 -7.85 4.44
N SER A 298 34.68 -7.53 5.69
CA SER A 298 36.06 -7.56 6.18
C SER A 298 36.55 -8.98 6.46
N THR A 299 37.87 -9.16 6.42
CA THR A 299 38.52 -10.41 6.84
C THR A 299 38.27 -10.73 8.32
N GLN A 300 37.98 -9.73 9.16
CA GLN A 300 37.64 -9.96 10.56
C GLN A 300 36.30 -10.70 10.71
N PHE A 301 35.32 -10.40 9.86
CA PHE A 301 34.03 -11.09 9.91
C PHE A 301 34.17 -12.55 9.47
N GLU A 302 34.96 -12.80 8.42
CA GLU A 302 35.31 -14.17 8.02
C GLU A 302 36.04 -14.93 9.13
N GLN A 303 37.00 -14.30 9.80
CA GLN A 303 37.70 -14.89 10.95
C GLN A 303 36.76 -15.16 12.13
N LEU A 304 35.77 -14.29 12.38
CA LEU A 304 34.74 -14.50 13.40
C LEU A 304 33.91 -15.75 13.09
N LEU A 305 33.47 -15.92 11.85
CA LEU A 305 32.71 -17.11 11.43
C LEU A 305 33.55 -18.39 11.54
N ASN A 306 34.83 -18.32 11.17
CA ASN A 306 35.75 -19.46 11.29
C ASN A 306 36.02 -19.85 12.75
N TRP A 307 36.12 -18.89 13.66
CA TRP A 307 36.16 -19.16 15.09
C TRP A 307 34.83 -19.73 15.61
N ALA A 308 33.71 -19.17 15.16
CA ALA A 308 32.40 -19.65 15.59
C ALA A 308 32.18 -21.12 15.19
N ASP A 309 32.69 -21.55 14.04
CA ASP A 309 32.65 -22.95 13.58
C ASP A 309 33.38 -23.93 14.50
N THR A 310 34.39 -23.48 15.26
CA THR A 310 35.12 -24.35 16.19
C THR A 310 34.39 -24.47 17.53
N GLU A 311 33.63 -23.46 17.91
CA GLU A 311 32.99 -23.35 19.22
C GLU A 311 31.49 -23.71 19.23
N TYR A 312 30.81 -23.60 18.09
CA TYR A 312 29.36 -23.75 17.98
C TYR A 312 28.97 -24.79 16.94
N ASP A 313 27.85 -25.46 17.20
CA ASP A 313 27.29 -26.45 16.29
C ASP A 313 26.32 -25.80 15.27
N GLN A 314 25.77 -24.62 15.61
CA GLN A 314 24.90 -23.83 14.74
C GLN A 314 25.17 -22.32 14.92
N ILE A 315 25.30 -21.60 13.80
CA ILE A 315 25.53 -20.17 13.74
C ILE A 315 24.42 -19.54 12.91
N LEU A 316 23.60 -18.70 13.55
CA LEU A 316 22.48 -18.00 12.93
C LEU A 316 22.75 -16.50 12.90
N ILE A 317 22.56 -15.88 11.73
CA ILE A 317 22.89 -14.47 11.53
C ILE A 317 21.62 -13.72 11.10
N ASP A 318 21.13 -12.79 11.93
CA ASP A 318 20.03 -11.89 11.57
C ASP A 318 20.56 -10.75 10.70
N ALA A 319 20.16 -10.72 9.43
CA ALA A 319 20.61 -9.74 8.45
C ALA A 319 19.46 -8.80 8.02
N PRO A 320 19.76 -7.57 7.59
CA PRO A 320 18.72 -6.63 7.14
C PRO A 320 18.00 -7.13 5.89
N PRO A 321 16.83 -6.58 5.54
CA PRO A 321 16.08 -6.97 4.34
C PRO A 321 16.90 -6.78 3.06
N THR A 322 16.93 -7.80 2.22
CA THR A 322 17.87 -7.89 1.08
C THR A 322 17.61 -6.84 0.01
N LEU A 323 16.36 -6.46 -0.20
CA LEU A 323 16.01 -5.43 -1.18
C LEU A 323 16.23 -4.00 -0.65
N ALA A 324 16.45 -3.83 0.65
CA ALA A 324 16.76 -2.54 1.23
C ALA A 324 18.25 -2.22 1.15
N VAL A 325 19.11 -3.22 1.39
CA VAL A 325 20.58 -3.09 1.47
C VAL A 325 21.29 -4.39 1.11
N THR A 326 22.56 -4.28 0.73
CA THR A 326 23.40 -5.40 0.27
C THR A 326 24.01 -6.24 1.41
N ASP A 327 23.83 -5.86 2.67
CA ASP A 327 24.51 -6.50 3.81
C ASP A 327 24.21 -8.00 3.88
N ALA A 328 22.97 -8.42 3.60
CA ALA A 328 22.57 -9.83 3.58
C ALA A 328 23.25 -10.65 2.46
N THR A 329 23.49 -10.06 1.28
CA THR A 329 24.17 -10.76 0.18
C THR A 329 25.68 -10.86 0.41
N ILE A 330 26.28 -9.86 1.08
CA ILE A 330 27.68 -9.92 1.51
C ILE A 330 27.88 -11.09 2.49
N ILE A 331 27.05 -11.15 3.54
CA ILE A 331 27.09 -12.24 4.52
C ILE A 331 26.80 -13.58 3.84
N GLY A 332 25.82 -13.62 2.93
CA GLY A 332 25.40 -14.81 2.20
C GLY A 332 26.52 -15.51 1.43
N ARG A 333 27.60 -14.80 1.05
CA ARG A 333 28.77 -15.39 0.39
C ARG A 333 29.76 -16.07 1.34
N LEU A 334 29.63 -15.84 2.64
CA LEU A 334 30.54 -16.33 3.68
C LEU A 334 29.93 -17.46 4.53
N VAL A 335 28.70 -17.86 4.20
CA VAL A 335 27.89 -18.84 4.93
C VAL A 335 27.35 -19.92 3.98
N ASP A 336 26.77 -20.97 4.55
CA ASP A 336 26.31 -22.14 3.77
C ASP A 336 25.06 -21.82 2.94
N GLY A 337 24.22 -20.91 3.42
CA GLY A 337 23.08 -20.43 2.67
C GLY A 337 22.17 -19.47 3.42
N VAL A 338 21.11 -19.08 2.74
CA VAL A 338 20.14 -18.08 3.19
C VAL A 338 18.78 -18.71 3.41
N MET A 339 18.14 -18.36 4.54
CA MET A 339 16.72 -18.55 4.78
C MET A 339 15.99 -17.22 4.59
N LEU A 340 15.03 -17.17 3.68
CA LEU A 340 14.26 -15.95 3.38
C LEU A 340 12.92 -15.96 4.12
N VAL A 341 12.65 -14.94 4.93
CA VAL A 341 11.37 -14.76 5.62
C VAL A 341 10.47 -13.82 4.82
N VAL A 342 9.23 -14.24 4.59
CA VAL A 342 8.23 -13.48 3.84
C VAL A 342 6.89 -13.49 4.56
N ARG A 343 6.08 -12.48 4.28
CA ARG A 343 4.71 -12.29 4.74
C ARG A 343 3.77 -12.30 3.55
N VAL A 344 2.98 -13.35 3.41
CA VAL A 344 2.05 -13.51 2.28
C VAL A 344 0.92 -12.48 2.27
N ASP A 345 0.57 -11.94 3.44
CA ASP A 345 -0.42 -10.87 3.60
C ASP A 345 0.09 -9.50 3.12
N LYS A 346 1.40 -9.34 2.96
CA LYS A 346 2.05 -8.05 2.67
C LYS A 346 2.88 -8.06 1.39
N ASN A 347 3.75 -9.05 1.20
CA ASN A 347 4.74 -9.02 0.14
C ASN A 347 4.11 -9.40 -1.20
N LYS A 348 4.42 -8.61 -2.24
CA LYS A 348 4.02 -8.90 -3.61
C LYS A 348 4.94 -9.95 -4.25
N ARG A 349 4.42 -10.72 -5.21
CA ARG A 349 5.15 -11.80 -5.90
C ARG A 349 6.47 -11.34 -6.47
N ARG A 350 6.44 -10.23 -7.22
CA ARG A 350 7.63 -9.62 -7.83
C ARG A 350 8.70 -9.23 -6.80
N VAL A 351 8.31 -8.88 -5.57
CA VAL A 351 9.25 -8.50 -4.50
C VAL A 351 9.98 -9.74 -3.99
N VAL A 352 9.25 -10.81 -3.67
CA VAL A 352 9.87 -12.06 -3.21
C VAL A 352 10.76 -12.67 -4.28
N LYS A 353 10.32 -12.70 -5.55
CA LYS A 353 11.15 -13.18 -6.68
C LYS A 353 12.48 -12.45 -6.77
N ARG A 354 12.45 -11.12 -6.72
CA ARG A 354 13.69 -10.32 -6.76
C ARG A 354 14.58 -10.56 -5.55
N ALA A 355 14.01 -10.79 -4.38
CA ALA A 355 14.80 -11.12 -3.20
C ALA A 355 15.54 -12.45 -3.40
N VAL A 356 14.85 -13.49 -3.89
CA VAL A 356 15.48 -14.79 -4.22
C VAL A 356 16.53 -14.64 -5.33
N GLU A 357 16.20 -13.95 -6.43
CA GLU A 357 17.12 -13.67 -7.54
C GLU A 357 18.39 -12.95 -7.08
N SER A 358 18.28 -12.03 -6.10
CA SER A 358 19.44 -11.29 -5.60
C SER A 358 20.49 -12.18 -4.93
N PHE A 359 20.08 -13.33 -4.37
CA PHE A 359 20.99 -14.33 -3.83
C PHE A 359 21.47 -15.30 -4.90
N VAL A 360 20.54 -15.86 -5.68
CA VAL A 360 20.83 -16.88 -6.71
C VAL A 360 21.78 -16.33 -7.77
N ASN A 361 21.59 -15.08 -8.23
CA ASN A 361 22.47 -14.45 -9.21
C ASN A 361 23.92 -14.26 -8.72
N LEU A 362 24.13 -14.28 -7.40
CA LEU A 362 25.45 -14.17 -6.78
C LEU A 362 26.04 -15.53 -6.40
N GLY A 363 25.38 -16.64 -6.78
CA GLY A 363 25.80 -18.00 -6.46
C GLY A 363 25.52 -18.42 -5.01
N ILE A 364 24.69 -17.67 -4.29
CA ILE A 364 24.38 -17.95 -2.88
C ILE A 364 23.23 -18.97 -2.83
N HIS A 365 23.42 -20.05 -2.06
CA HIS A 365 22.39 -21.05 -1.87
C HIS A 365 21.23 -20.49 -1.03
N VAL A 366 20.01 -20.62 -1.54
CA VAL A 366 18.78 -20.25 -0.81
C VAL A 366 18.13 -21.55 -0.35
N PHE A 367 18.21 -21.84 0.96
CA PHE A 367 17.62 -23.05 1.54
C PHE A 367 16.12 -23.11 1.30
N GLY A 368 15.47 -21.96 1.33
CA GLY A 368 14.05 -21.83 1.05
C GLY A 368 13.44 -20.61 1.71
N VAL A 369 12.11 -20.59 1.70
CA VAL A 369 11.29 -19.49 2.19
C VAL A 369 10.49 -19.93 3.41
N VAL A 370 10.45 -19.08 4.44
CA VAL A 370 9.56 -19.21 5.59
C VAL A 370 8.43 -18.21 5.44
N ILE A 371 7.20 -18.73 5.39
CA ILE A 371 6.00 -17.90 5.40
C ILE A 371 5.68 -17.57 6.85
N ASN A 372 5.71 -16.30 7.19
CA ASN A 372 5.41 -15.78 8.51
C ASN A 372 4.09 -15.01 8.49
N HIS A 373 3.48 -14.85 9.66
CA HIS A 373 2.24 -14.10 9.87
C HIS A 373 1.05 -14.67 9.07
N LEU A 374 0.96 -16.01 9.00
CA LEU A 374 -0.17 -16.65 8.34
C LEU A 374 -1.43 -16.52 9.21
N ASP A 375 -2.44 -15.85 8.65
CA ASP A 375 -3.79 -15.78 9.22
C ASP A 375 -4.56 -17.06 8.86
N VAL A 376 -4.90 -17.84 9.88
CA VAL A 376 -5.60 -19.14 9.74
C VAL A 376 -7.11 -18.97 9.95
N GLU A 377 -7.57 -17.85 10.51
CA GLU A 377 -9.00 -17.59 10.74
C GLU A 377 -9.67 -17.05 9.48
N ASN A 378 -8.96 -16.24 8.68
CA ASN A 378 -9.46 -15.69 7.40
C ASN A 378 -9.07 -16.49 6.16
N SER A 379 -8.36 -17.62 6.29
CA SER A 379 -8.09 -18.50 5.16
C SER A 379 -9.37 -19.27 4.80
N GLU A 380 -10.20 -18.69 3.93
CA GLU A 380 -11.43 -19.26 3.36
C GLU A 380 -11.20 -20.63 2.67
N TYR A 381 -9.93 -20.98 2.45
CA TYR A 381 -9.48 -22.31 2.08
C TYR A 381 -8.57 -22.83 3.19
N GLY A 382 -9.07 -23.79 3.96
CA GLY A 382 -8.27 -24.47 4.98
C GLY A 382 -6.97 -24.98 4.34
N TYR A 383 -5.84 -24.40 4.76
CA TYR A 383 -4.52 -24.87 4.38
C TYR A 383 -4.30 -26.25 4.98
N GLY A 384 -4.72 -27.27 4.24
CA GLY A 384 -4.51 -28.67 4.52
C GLY A 384 -3.06 -29.07 4.27
N TYR A 385 -2.15 -28.62 5.13
CA TYR A 385 -0.88 -29.32 5.36
C TYR A 385 -0.90 -29.91 6.75
N GLY A 386 -1.61 -31.04 6.85
CA GLY A 386 -1.46 -31.96 7.96
C GLY A 386 -0.16 -32.73 7.83
N TYR A 387 0.89 -32.28 8.51
CA TYR A 387 1.82 -33.21 9.14
C TYR A 387 1.34 -33.45 10.56
N GLY A 388 0.46 -34.45 10.70
CA GLY A 388 -0.04 -34.89 11.98
C GLY A 388 1.00 -35.72 12.72
N TYR A 389 1.32 -35.31 13.95
CA TYR A 389 1.40 -36.22 15.09
C TYR A 389 0.77 -35.50 16.29
N GLY A 390 -0.39 -36.00 16.71
CA GLY A 390 -1.14 -35.46 17.83
C GLY A 390 -0.66 -36.03 19.17
N TYR A 391 -0.73 -35.19 20.20
CA TYR A 391 -1.15 -35.56 21.56
C TYR A 391 -1.70 -34.28 22.21
N GLY A 392 -2.99 -34.02 22.01
CA GLY A 392 -3.74 -33.02 22.77
C GLY A 392 -4.41 -33.71 23.96
N TYR A 393 -3.83 -33.59 25.15
CA TYR A 393 -4.53 -33.90 26.39
C TYR A 393 -5.66 -32.89 26.57
N GLY A 394 -6.89 -33.31 26.26
CA GLY A 394 -8.09 -32.58 26.63
C GLY A 394 -8.32 -32.73 28.13
N TYR A 395 -8.13 -31.65 28.88
CA TYR A 395 -8.75 -31.51 30.19
C TYR A 395 -10.25 -31.32 29.97
N GLY A 396 -11.02 -32.36 30.29
CA GLY A 396 -12.47 -32.27 30.42
C GLY A 396 -12.80 -31.42 31.64
N ASN A 397 -13.42 -30.27 31.41
CA ASN A 397 -14.26 -29.62 32.41
C ASN A 397 -15.69 -30.09 32.14
N ASP A 398 -16.16 -31.00 32.98
CA ASP A 398 -17.57 -31.29 33.18
C ASP A 398 -18.23 -30.06 33.83
N GLU A 399 -19.01 -29.32 33.06
CA GLU A 399 -20.15 -28.56 33.58
C GLU A 399 -21.35 -28.88 32.70
N GLY A 400 -22.32 -29.59 33.30
CA GLY A 400 -23.56 -29.94 32.67
C GLY A 400 -24.58 -28.80 32.75
N ASP A 401 -25.34 -28.61 31.68
CA ASP A 401 -26.77 -28.27 31.73
C ASP A 401 -27.42 -28.49 30.35
N GLY A 402 -28.71 -28.83 30.37
CA GLY A 402 -29.65 -28.52 29.28
C GLY A 402 -29.87 -29.61 28.24
N GLY A 403 -30.81 -30.52 28.51
CA GLY A 403 -31.22 -31.58 27.58
C GLY A 403 -31.99 -31.10 26.35
N HIS A 404 -31.96 -31.94 25.31
CA HIS A 404 -33.06 -32.12 24.36
C HIS A 404 -32.95 -33.53 23.74
N GLU A 405 -34.02 -34.30 23.89
CA GLU A 405 -34.22 -35.59 23.22
C GLU A 405 -34.37 -35.41 21.71
N THR A 406 -33.74 -36.27 20.90
CA THR A 406 -34.46 -37.20 20.00
C THR A 406 -33.52 -38.08 19.17
N HIS A 407 -33.81 -39.38 19.24
CA HIS A 407 -33.55 -40.48 18.29
C HIS A 407 -32.20 -40.58 17.56
N ARG A 408 -31.40 -41.58 17.95
CA ARG A 408 -30.70 -42.44 16.99
C ARG A 408 -30.57 -43.89 17.47
N HIS A 409 -31.01 -44.79 16.61
CA HIS A 409 -30.80 -46.23 16.67
C HIS A 409 -29.30 -46.55 16.80
N VAL A 410 -28.93 -47.41 17.77
CA VAL A 410 -27.66 -48.13 17.76
C VAL A 410 -27.92 -49.59 18.10
N ILE A 411 -27.47 -50.44 17.17
CA ILE A 411 -27.45 -51.89 17.21
C ILE A 411 -26.33 -52.33 18.17
N THR A 412 -26.68 -53.19 19.13
CA THR A 412 -25.77 -53.87 20.06
C THR A 412 -24.83 -54.83 19.31
N PRO A 413 -23.61 -55.04 19.83
CA PRO A 413 -23.30 -56.45 20.13
C PRO A 413 -22.68 -56.67 21.52
N THR A 414 -23.15 -57.77 22.06
CA THR A 414 -22.91 -58.43 23.32
C THR A 414 -21.52 -59.08 23.36
N ARG A 415 -20.77 -58.93 24.46
CA ARG A 415 -20.28 -60.05 25.32
C ARG A 415 -19.19 -59.58 26.29
N ARG A 416 -19.48 -59.71 27.58
CA ARG A 416 -18.51 -59.88 28.67
C ARG A 416 -18.09 -61.35 28.77
N PRO A 417 -16.96 -61.62 29.45
CA PRO A 417 -16.91 -62.67 30.43
C PRO A 417 -16.71 -62.12 31.86
N GLN A 418 -17.40 -62.78 32.79
CA GLN A 418 -17.18 -62.84 34.25
C GLN A 418 -15.74 -63.30 34.56
N GLN A 419 -15.07 -63.08 35.70
CA GLN A 419 -15.39 -63.09 37.13
C GLN A 419 -14.07 -62.61 37.81
N ARG A 420 -14.04 -61.94 38.97
CA ARG A 420 -14.05 -62.56 40.31
C ARG A 420 -13.95 -61.42 41.36
N ARG A 421 -14.75 -61.55 42.41
CA ARG A 421 -14.86 -60.65 43.57
C ARG A 421 -13.69 -60.80 44.53
N GLU A 422 -13.37 -59.73 45.26
CA GLU A 422 -13.03 -59.76 46.69
C GLU A 422 -13.57 -58.49 47.36
N GLU A 423 -14.19 -58.69 48.52
CA GLU A 423 -14.98 -57.78 49.37
C GLU A 423 -14.12 -57.31 50.56
N ALA A 424 -14.27 -56.06 51.00
CA ALA A 424 -14.10 -55.66 52.41
C ALA A 424 -14.70 -54.26 52.68
N ASP A 425 -15.81 -54.29 53.41
CA ASP A 425 -16.22 -53.46 54.56
C ASP A 425 -16.08 -51.92 54.54
N TYR A 426 -17.22 -51.22 54.67
CA TYR A 426 -17.50 -50.32 55.80
C TYR A 426 -18.99 -49.89 55.88
N GLU A 427 -19.57 -49.93 57.08
CA GLU A 427 -20.97 -49.58 57.42
C GLU A 427 -21.26 -48.06 57.51
N PRO A 428 -22.51 -47.60 57.30
CA PRO A 428 -22.95 -46.23 57.60
C PRO A 428 -23.67 -46.13 58.97
N PRO A 429 -23.78 -44.93 59.58
CA PRO A 429 -25.15 -44.41 59.76
C PRO A 429 -25.35 -42.88 59.79
N GLN A 430 -26.51 -42.50 59.24
CA GLN A 430 -27.58 -41.63 59.77
C GLN A 430 -27.44 -40.10 59.89
N SER A 431 -28.52 -39.50 59.37
CA SER A 431 -28.98 -38.11 59.36
C SER A 431 -29.41 -37.55 60.71
N ILE A 432 -29.13 -36.27 60.98
CA ILE A 432 -29.87 -35.44 61.96
C ILE A 432 -30.12 -34.01 61.41
N ARG A 433 -31.33 -33.52 61.73
CA ARG A 433 -32.05 -32.30 61.31
C ARG A 433 -31.65 -31.01 62.06
N ILE A 434 -31.65 -29.86 61.33
CA ILE A 434 -32.28 -28.52 61.62
C ILE A 434 -31.74 -27.72 62.86
N PRO A 435 -31.77 -26.34 63.02
CA PRO A 435 -32.46 -25.24 62.32
C PRO A 435 -31.68 -23.93 62.00
N ARG A 436 -32.38 -23.01 61.29
CA ARG A 436 -32.17 -21.55 61.18
C ARG A 436 -32.50 -20.79 62.49
N ARG A 437 -31.72 -19.76 62.85
CA ARG A 437 -32.06 -18.30 62.86
C ARG A 437 -31.08 -17.44 63.68
N GLU A 438 -30.81 -16.22 63.14
CA GLU A 438 -30.56 -14.91 63.82
C GLU A 438 -29.28 -14.81 64.71
N THR A 439 -28.52 -13.72 64.86
CA THR A 439 -28.47 -12.30 64.44
C THR A 439 -27.16 -11.74 65.05
N THR A 440 -26.44 -10.82 64.39
CA THR A 440 -25.82 -9.61 65.00
C THR A 440 -25.08 -8.76 63.94
N ALA A 441 -25.25 -7.44 64.02
CA ALA A 441 -24.62 -6.37 63.21
C ALA A 441 -23.34 -5.84 63.90
N PRO A 442 -22.71 -4.65 63.60
CA PRO A 442 -22.91 -3.63 62.54
C PRO A 442 -21.60 -2.98 61.97
N SER A 443 -21.74 -1.85 61.24
CA SER A 443 -20.80 -0.70 61.05
C SER A 443 -19.94 -0.72 59.76
N ALA A 444 -19.80 0.33 58.92
CA ALA A 444 -20.07 1.77 59.01
C ALA A 444 -20.16 2.46 57.61
N ALA A 445 -20.83 3.63 57.58
CA ALA A 445 -20.70 4.83 56.70
C ALA A 445 -20.96 4.68 55.16
N ALA A 446 -22.04 5.14 54.51
CA ALA A 446 -22.91 6.36 54.56
C ALA A 446 -22.48 7.49 53.57
N PRO A 447 -23.36 8.45 53.16
CA PRO A 447 -23.99 8.45 51.82
C PRO A 447 -24.09 9.85 51.15
N VAL A 448 -24.72 9.92 49.97
CA VAL A 448 -25.18 11.16 49.29
C VAL A 448 -26.69 11.36 49.53
N PRO A 449 -27.18 12.59 49.83
CA PRO A 449 -28.61 12.89 49.80
C PRO A 449 -29.01 13.94 48.74
N GLN A 450 -30.29 13.89 48.34
CA GLN A 450 -31.00 14.83 47.46
C GLN A 450 -31.81 15.91 48.23
N ALA A 451 -32.11 17.01 47.51
CA ALA A 451 -33.30 17.90 47.57
C ALA A 451 -33.44 18.92 48.74
N PRO A 452 -34.39 19.91 48.80
CA PRO A 452 -35.30 20.57 47.81
C PRO A 452 -35.51 22.14 47.95
N ARG A 453 -36.35 22.72 47.07
CA ARG A 453 -37.36 23.85 47.15
C ARG A 453 -37.21 25.14 48.00
N ARG A 454 -37.55 26.31 47.38
CA ARG A 454 -38.59 27.36 47.68
C ARG A 454 -38.21 28.68 46.95
N GLU A 455 -38.97 29.36 46.07
CA GLU A 455 -40.31 30.01 46.04
C GLU A 455 -40.37 31.49 46.53
N GLN A 456 -41.15 32.32 45.80
CA GLN A 456 -41.68 33.70 46.03
C GLN A 456 -40.96 34.90 45.34
N VAL A 457 -41.60 35.94 44.75
CA VAL A 457 -43.00 36.42 44.64
C VAL A 457 -43.16 37.49 43.51
N ALA A 458 -44.36 37.49 42.91
CA ALA A 458 -45.17 38.46 42.12
C ALA A 458 -44.70 39.87 41.66
N SER A 459 -45.19 40.32 40.48
CA SER A 459 -46.28 41.35 40.39
C SER A 459 -46.78 41.72 38.97
N ARG A 460 -48.12 41.68 38.83
CA ARG A 460 -49.09 42.56 38.10
C ARG A 460 -49.19 42.67 36.54
N GLN A 461 -50.39 42.30 36.07
CA GLN A 461 -51.14 42.62 34.82
C GLN A 461 -51.44 44.15 34.63
N PRO A 462 -52.07 44.70 33.53
CA PRO A 462 -53.07 44.07 32.61
C PRO A 462 -53.19 44.59 31.13
N GLN A 463 -54.21 44.05 30.43
CA GLN A 463 -55.14 44.68 29.44
C GLN A 463 -55.04 44.45 27.90
N ARG A 464 -56.26 44.27 27.33
CA ARG A 464 -56.72 44.06 25.93
C ARG A 464 -56.72 45.36 25.11
N ALA A 465 -56.44 45.28 23.80
CA ALA A 465 -57.05 46.10 22.74
C ALA A 465 -56.79 45.53 21.32
N GLN A 466 -57.60 45.99 20.35
CA GLN A 466 -57.91 45.46 19.01
C GLN A 466 -56.92 45.88 17.87
N PRO A 467 -57.13 45.46 16.60
CA PRO A 467 -56.10 45.37 15.56
C PRO A 467 -55.92 46.66 14.74
N GLY A 468 -54.70 46.91 14.27
CA GLY A 468 -54.35 48.02 13.38
C GLY A 468 -53.25 47.62 12.38
N LEU A 469 -53.43 48.05 11.13
CA LEU A 469 -52.64 47.75 9.94
C LEU A 469 -51.14 48.11 10.06
N THR A 470 -50.28 47.26 9.49
CA THR A 470 -48.91 47.62 9.04
C THR A 470 -48.58 46.95 7.69
N PRO A 471 -47.74 47.58 6.84
CA PRO A 471 -47.70 47.38 5.38
C PRO A 471 -46.86 46.17 4.95
N PRO A 472 -46.95 45.73 3.66
CA PRO A 472 -46.19 44.58 3.19
C PRO A 472 -44.68 44.86 3.12
N PRO A 473 -43.84 43.82 3.31
CA PRO A 473 -42.38 43.95 3.20
C PRO A 473 -41.95 44.24 1.75
N PRO A 474 -40.85 45.00 1.55
CA PRO A 474 -40.34 45.29 0.22
C PRO A 474 -39.68 44.06 -0.43
N ALA A 475 -39.76 44.00 -1.76
CA ALA A 475 -39.11 42.98 -2.58
C ALA A 475 -37.57 43.05 -2.43
N PRO A 476 -36.86 41.91 -2.50
CA PRO A 476 -35.41 41.89 -2.35
C PRO A 476 -34.71 42.50 -3.59
N THR A 477 -34.04 43.62 -3.37
CA THR A 477 -33.06 44.21 -4.28
C THR A 477 -31.74 43.45 -4.15
N ILE A 478 -31.23 42.89 -5.25
CA ILE A 478 -29.90 42.26 -5.31
C ILE A 478 -28.84 43.38 -5.32
N PRO A 479 -27.91 43.41 -4.34
CA PRO A 479 -26.79 44.36 -4.38
C PRO A 479 -25.72 43.86 -5.34
N ILE A 480 -25.24 44.76 -6.20
CA ILE A 480 -23.98 44.63 -6.90
C ILE A 480 -22.89 44.94 -5.88
N GLU A 481 -22.16 43.92 -5.43
CA GLU A 481 -20.94 44.11 -4.64
C GLU A 481 -19.77 43.38 -5.31
N SER A 482 -18.85 44.20 -5.80
CA SER A 482 -17.48 43.85 -6.16
C SER A 482 -16.76 43.20 -4.98
N SER A 483 -16.20 42.01 -5.19
CA SER A 483 -15.18 41.47 -4.29
C SER A 483 -14.07 40.77 -5.07
N ASN A 484 -12.87 41.34 -4.93
CA ASN A 484 -11.59 40.66 -5.07
C ASN A 484 -11.53 39.46 -4.11
N SER A 485 -11.42 38.25 -4.63
CA SER A 485 -10.63 37.15 -4.03
C SER A 485 -10.68 35.90 -4.93
N SER A 486 -9.66 35.69 -5.75
CA SER A 486 -9.45 34.41 -6.45
C SER A 486 -7.97 34.11 -6.71
N THR A 487 -7.15 34.17 -5.67
CA THR A 487 -5.82 33.54 -5.65
C THR A 487 -5.96 32.13 -5.07
N GLY A 488 -6.17 31.14 -5.94
CA GLY A 488 -6.18 29.73 -5.50
C GLY A 488 -6.31 28.68 -6.60
N PHE A 489 -6.93 29.00 -7.74
CA PHE A 489 -7.25 27.98 -8.77
C PHE A 489 -6.47 28.10 -10.09
N ARG A 490 -5.50 29.02 -10.21
CA ARG A 490 -4.74 29.25 -11.45
C ARG A 490 -3.40 28.51 -11.57
N THR A 491 -2.92 27.85 -10.52
CA THR A 491 -1.54 27.32 -10.47
C THR A 491 -1.36 25.93 -11.05
N GLU A 492 -2.42 25.11 -11.16
CA GLU A 492 -2.29 23.71 -11.57
C GLU A 492 -2.39 23.51 -13.09
N SER A 493 -3.21 24.31 -13.76
CA SER A 493 -3.34 24.34 -15.23
C SER A 493 -2.07 24.92 -15.89
N GLU A 494 -1.47 25.95 -15.31
CA GLU A 494 -0.19 26.51 -15.80
C GLU A 494 0.99 25.54 -15.58
N ARG A 495 1.02 24.79 -14.46
CA ARG A 495 2.03 23.74 -14.23
C ARG A 495 1.92 22.59 -15.23
N ARG A 496 0.70 22.16 -15.58
CA ARG A 496 0.49 21.14 -16.61
C ARG A 496 0.89 21.62 -18.00
N LEU A 497 0.60 22.88 -18.35
CA LEU A 497 0.99 23.45 -19.64
C LEU A 497 2.52 23.62 -19.76
N ARG A 498 3.20 23.98 -18.66
CA ARG A 498 4.67 24.12 -18.62
C ARG A 498 5.37 22.76 -18.73
N ALA A 499 4.86 21.74 -18.04
CA ALA A 499 5.37 20.37 -18.14
C ALA A 499 5.17 19.77 -19.55
N LEU A 500 4.07 20.10 -20.23
CA LEU A 500 3.85 19.70 -21.63
C LEU A 500 4.81 20.40 -22.60
N ARG A 501 5.08 21.70 -22.40
CA ARG A 501 6.06 22.44 -23.21
C ARG A 501 7.50 21.95 -23.01
N GLU A 502 7.88 21.62 -21.77
CA GLU A 502 9.21 21.08 -21.47
C GLU A 502 9.41 19.67 -22.07
N ARG A 503 8.38 18.81 -22.04
CA ARG A 503 8.42 17.50 -22.71
C ARG A 503 8.51 17.62 -24.23
N ALA A 504 7.76 18.55 -24.84
CA ALA A 504 7.83 18.81 -26.28
C ALA A 504 9.21 19.34 -26.69
N ALA A 505 9.82 20.23 -25.90
CA ALA A 505 11.17 20.75 -26.14
C ALA A 505 12.25 19.67 -26.00
N ALA A 506 12.14 18.79 -24.98
CA ALA A 506 13.07 17.67 -24.80
C ALA A 506 12.98 16.64 -25.93
N GLN A 507 11.78 16.41 -26.47
CA GLN A 507 11.58 15.51 -27.61
C GLN A 507 12.16 16.10 -28.91
N ALA A 508 11.97 17.41 -29.14
CA ALA A 508 12.57 18.10 -30.28
C ALA A 508 14.11 18.10 -30.23
N ALA A 509 14.70 18.28 -29.04
CA ALA A 509 16.15 18.20 -28.85
C ALA A 509 16.72 16.79 -29.09
N ARG A 510 16.01 15.73 -28.68
CA ARG A 510 16.39 14.34 -29.00
C ARG A 510 16.35 14.06 -30.49
N ASN A 511 15.29 14.49 -31.18
CA ASN A 511 15.17 14.31 -32.63
C ASN A 511 16.27 15.09 -33.40
N GLN A 512 16.70 16.26 -32.92
CA GLN A 512 17.84 16.99 -33.49
C GLN A 512 19.18 16.29 -33.24
N GLN A 513 19.36 15.62 -32.10
CA GLN A 513 20.57 14.85 -31.79
C GLN A 513 20.65 13.54 -32.60
N GLU A 514 19.52 12.87 -32.84
CA GLU A 514 19.46 11.68 -33.68
C GLU A 514 19.63 12.01 -35.17
N GLY A 515 19.11 13.15 -35.63
CA GLY A 515 19.35 13.66 -36.99
C GLY A 515 20.82 14.02 -37.25
N ARG A 516 21.55 14.55 -36.26
CA ARG A 516 22.99 14.86 -36.36
C ARG A 516 23.92 13.65 -36.21
N ARG A 517 23.42 12.50 -35.78
CA ARG A 517 24.18 11.23 -35.77
C ARG A 517 23.96 10.40 -37.04
N SER A 518 22.98 10.78 -37.85
CA SER A 518 22.58 10.07 -39.08
C SER A 518 22.97 10.81 -40.36
N ALA A 519 23.64 11.95 -40.24
CA ALA A 519 24.32 12.71 -41.29
C ALA A 519 25.79 12.83 -40.89
#